data_AF-A0A2U1NHL1-F1
#
_entry.id   AF-A0A2U1NHL1-F1
#
_cell.length_a   1.000
_cell.length_b   1.000
_cell.length_c   1.000
_cell.angle_alpha   90.00
_cell.angle_beta   90.00
_cell.angle_gamma   90.00
#
_symmetry.space_group_name_H-M   'P 1'
#
loop_
_entity.id
_entity.type
_entity.pdbx_description
1 polymer ?
#
loop_
_entity_poly.entity_id
_entity_poly.type
_entity_poly.pdbx_seq_one_letter_code
_entity_poly.pdbx_strand_id
1 'polypeptide(L)'
;MSKPADEFSSRHSDSDESNHEDVVSDNEKPKQQQQIVPVANIKLPILKKEEYDIWAMKMEHYLEYIDNDVWKVIQNGNSKKRISVGKDGTVKVLPPVTAAEIHAVEKERKARTILLMAIPKEHLRRFHWMDDAKEIWEAI
;
A
#
# COMPACT_ATOMS: atom_id res chain seq x y z
N MET A 1 26.47 68.78 30.56
CA MET A 1 27.82 69.06 31.08
C MET A 1 28.35 67.78 31.73
N SER A 2 29.54 67.37 31.29
CA SER A 2 30.59 66.48 31.83
C SER A 2 30.33 65.42 32.91
N LYS A 3 30.87 64.22 32.65
CA LYS A 3 31.17 63.10 33.59
C LYS A 3 32.15 63.54 34.72
N PRO A 4 32.42 62.68 35.72
CA PRO A 4 33.62 61.85 35.61
C PRO A 4 33.45 60.37 36.05
N ALA A 5 34.48 59.62 35.70
CA ALA A 5 34.73 58.22 35.96
C ALA A 5 35.04 57.94 37.44
N ASP A 6 34.82 56.70 37.87
CA ASP A 6 35.74 56.06 38.80
C ASP A 6 35.97 54.61 38.41
N GLU A 7 37.25 54.31 38.47
CA GLU A 7 37.98 53.16 38.00
C GLU A 7 38.28 52.30 39.23
N PHE A 8 37.90 51.03 39.24
CA PHE A 8 38.55 50.07 40.12
C PHE A 8 38.82 48.77 39.36
N SER A 9 40.04 48.72 38.83
CA SER A 9 40.85 47.51 38.64
C SER A 9 40.89 46.77 40.00
N SER A 10 40.72 45.45 40.13
CA SER A 10 41.57 44.43 39.52
C SER A 10 41.25 43.03 40.07
N ARG A 11 41.62 42.01 39.28
CA ARG A 11 42.00 40.60 39.61
C ARG A 11 41.00 39.47 39.39
N HIS A 12 41.21 38.83 38.23
CA HIS A 12 41.49 37.41 38.01
C HIS A 12 40.84 36.35 38.90
N SER A 13 40.07 35.47 38.26
CA SER A 13 40.22 34.03 38.39
C SER A 13 39.83 33.37 37.07
N ASP A 14 40.82 32.74 36.43
CA ASP A 14 40.64 31.76 35.37
C ASP A 14 39.77 30.61 35.86
N SER A 15 38.93 30.04 35.00
CA SER A 15 38.59 28.61 34.97
C SER A 15 37.73 28.30 33.75
N ASP A 16 38.41 27.73 32.76
CA ASP A 16 38.02 26.55 31.97
C ASP A 16 36.66 26.48 31.26
N GLU A 17 36.81 26.59 29.94
CA GLU A 17 36.12 25.88 28.87
C GLU A 17 35.56 24.50 29.28
N SER A 18 34.25 24.32 29.16
CA SER A 18 33.61 23.01 29.06
C SER A 18 32.35 23.13 28.20
N ASN A 19 32.49 22.70 26.95
CA ASN A 19 31.41 22.42 26.02
C ASN A 19 30.42 21.41 26.64
N HIS A 20 29.12 21.69 26.63
CA HIS A 20 28.10 20.67 26.37
C HIS A 20 26.72 21.30 26.02
N GLU A 21 26.53 21.53 24.73
CA GLU A 21 25.42 21.05 23.90
C GLU A 21 23.98 21.27 24.41
N ASP A 22 23.35 22.28 23.81
CA ASP A 22 21.91 22.48 23.74
C ASP A 22 21.20 21.26 23.15
N VAL A 23 20.18 20.82 23.88
CA VAL A 23 19.17 19.86 23.46
C VAL A 23 18.40 20.43 22.27
N VAL A 24 18.57 19.83 21.09
CA VAL A 24 17.53 19.83 20.05
C VAL A 24 17.18 18.38 19.73
N SER A 25 15.91 18.08 20.00
CA SER A 25 15.28 16.78 19.82
C SER A 25 15.02 16.53 18.33
N ASP A 26 15.96 15.88 17.64
CA ASP A 26 15.71 15.33 16.31
C ASP A 26 15.04 13.97 16.43
N ASN A 27 13.72 13.98 16.52
CA ASN A 27 12.91 12.78 16.27
C ASN A 27 12.74 12.61 14.75
N GLU A 28 13.83 12.26 14.05
CA GLU A 28 13.74 11.78 12.67
C GLU A 28 13.17 10.37 12.65
N LYS A 29 11.87 10.28 12.37
CA LYS A 29 11.21 9.07 11.88
C LYS A 29 12.02 8.52 10.70
N PRO A 30 12.38 7.22 10.65
CA PRO A 30 13.12 6.68 9.51
C PRO A 30 12.29 6.90 8.24
N LYS A 31 12.72 7.83 7.40
CA LYS A 31 12.32 7.86 6.00
C LYS A 31 12.90 6.58 5.41
N GLN A 32 12.09 5.53 5.31
CA GLN A 32 12.38 4.42 4.42
C GLN A 32 12.54 5.04 3.03
N GLN A 33 13.79 5.31 2.68
CA GLN A 33 14.17 5.61 1.32
C GLN A 33 13.82 4.34 0.55
N GLN A 34 12.68 4.35 -0.13
CA GLN A 34 12.41 3.38 -1.17
C GLN A 34 13.54 3.57 -2.18
N GLN A 35 14.55 2.71 -2.05
CA GLN A 35 15.62 2.63 -3.02
C GLN A 35 14.93 2.37 -4.36
N ILE A 36 15.02 3.34 -5.26
CA ILE A 36 14.47 3.23 -6.61
C ILE A 36 15.38 2.25 -7.35
N VAL A 37 15.06 0.96 -7.23
CA VAL A 37 15.68 -0.10 -8.02
C VAL A 37 15.01 -0.07 -9.41
N PRO A 38 15.78 -0.07 -10.51
CA PRO A 38 15.24 0.02 -11.86
C PRO A 38 14.24 -1.10 -12.21
N VAL A 39 13.24 -0.71 -13.00
CA VAL A 39 11.95 -1.36 -13.23
C VAL A 39 12.01 -2.70 -13.97
N ALA A 40 11.38 -3.69 -13.32
CA ALA A 40 10.63 -4.86 -13.81
C ALA A 40 11.30 -5.94 -14.70
N ASN A 41 11.82 -6.96 -14.02
CA ASN A 41 11.66 -8.37 -14.40
C ASN A 41 10.87 -9.14 -13.30
N ILE A 42 9.88 -8.49 -12.68
CA ILE A 42 9.09 -9.17 -11.64
C ILE A 42 8.12 -10.14 -12.31
N LYS A 43 8.46 -11.42 -12.21
CA LYS A 43 7.69 -12.53 -12.76
C LYS A 43 6.45 -12.76 -11.91
N LEU A 44 5.30 -12.96 -12.55
CA LEU A 44 4.07 -13.40 -11.89
C LEU A 44 4.33 -14.69 -11.08
N PRO A 45 4.08 -14.69 -9.75
CA PRO A 45 4.19 -15.89 -8.93
C PRO A 45 3.13 -16.91 -9.34
N ILE A 46 3.55 -18.10 -9.78
CA ILE A 46 2.63 -19.21 -10.05
C ILE A 46 2.46 -20.03 -8.79
N LEU A 47 1.20 -20.33 -8.42
CA LEU A 47 0.87 -21.13 -7.26
C LEU A 47 1.38 -22.56 -7.47
N LYS A 48 2.06 -23.08 -6.45
CA LYS A 48 2.48 -24.48 -6.38
C LYS A 48 1.79 -25.18 -5.23
N LYS A 49 1.64 -26.50 -5.36
CA LYS A 49 1.11 -27.35 -4.31
C LYS A 49 1.92 -27.18 -3.02
N GLU A 50 1.23 -27.02 -1.90
CA GLU A 50 1.81 -26.90 -0.55
C GLU A 50 2.72 -25.68 -0.29
N GLU A 51 2.76 -24.69 -1.21
CA GLU A 51 3.53 -23.44 -1.05
C GLU A 51 2.63 -22.20 -0.86
N TYR A 52 1.40 -22.35 -0.35
CA TYR A 52 0.42 -21.25 -0.29
C TYR A 52 0.94 -20.03 0.46
N ASP A 53 1.48 -20.19 1.67
CA ASP A 53 1.96 -19.06 2.48
C ASP A 53 3.05 -18.25 1.76
N ILE A 54 4.00 -18.95 1.13
CA ILE A 54 5.10 -18.33 0.37
C ILE A 54 4.56 -17.66 -0.90
N TRP A 55 3.61 -18.30 -1.57
CA TRP A 55 2.99 -17.75 -2.77
C TRP A 55 2.16 -16.51 -2.45
N ALA A 56 1.37 -16.53 -1.37
CA ALA A 56 0.52 -15.43 -0.94
C ALA A 56 1.36 -14.17 -0.66
N MET A 57 2.46 -14.31 0.09
CA MET A 57 3.40 -13.21 0.34
C MET A 57 3.99 -12.64 -0.96
N LYS A 58 4.38 -13.51 -1.92
CA LYS A 58 4.92 -13.06 -3.22
C LYS A 58 3.86 -12.40 -4.09
N MET A 59 2.62 -12.88 -4.05
CA MET A 59 1.51 -12.31 -4.79
C MET A 59 1.09 -10.97 -4.24
N GLU A 60 0.99 -10.82 -2.92
CA GLU A 60 0.72 -9.54 -2.27
C GLU A 60 1.75 -8.50 -2.72
N HIS A 61 3.04 -8.81 -2.58
CA HIS A 61 4.11 -7.92 -3.02
C HIS A 61 4.06 -7.61 -4.53
N TYR A 62 3.75 -8.61 -5.36
CA TYR A 62 3.59 -8.43 -6.81
C TYR A 62 2.44 -7.48 -7.14
N LEU A 63 1.27 -7.68 -6.52
CA LEU A 63 0.06 -6.90 -6.77
C LEU A 63 0.21 -5.46 -6.29
N GLU A 64 0.79 -5.26 -5.10
CA GLU A 64 1.09 -3.93 -4.58
C GLU A 64 2.08 -3.18 -5.47
N TYR A 65 3.08 -3.87 -6.03
CA TYR A 65 4.07 -3.28 -6.93
C TYR A 65 3.46 -2.84 -8.27
N ILE A 66 2.63 -3.68 -8.89
CA ILE A 66 2.04 -3.34 -10.20
C ILE A 66 0.99 -2.23 -10.09
N ASP A 67 0.22 -2.23 -9.00
CA ASP A 67 -0.94 -1.35 -8.80
C ASP A 67 -1.48 -1.56 -7.38
N ASN A 68 -1.14 -0.66 -6.45
CA ASN A 68 -1.58 -0.73 -5.06
C ASN A 68 -3.11 -0.86 -4.91
N ASP A 69 -3.88 -0.32 -5.85
CA ASP A 69 -5.33 -0.39 -5.79
C ASP A 69 -5.87 -1.79 -6.16
N VAL A 70 -5.11 -2.61 -6.91
CA VAL A 70 -5.50 -4.00 -7.23
C VAL A 70 -5.49 -4.87 -5.98
N TRP A 71 -4.46 -4.73 -5.12
CA TRP A 71 -4.42 -5.46 -3.84
C TRP A 71 -5.61 -5.07 -2.95
N LYS A 72 -5.90 -3.77 -2.84
CA LYS A 72 -7.06 -3.27 -2.09
C LYS A 72 -8.39 -3.81 -2.59
N VAL A 73 -8.54 -4.02 -3.90
CA VAL A 73 -9.75 -4.62 -4.48
C VAL A 73 -9.92 -6.06 -4.01
N ILE A 74 -8.84 -6.84 -3.95
CA ILE A 74 -8.89 -8.22 -3.43
C ILE A 74 -9.25 -8.25 -1.94
N GLN A 75 -8.69 -7.35 -1.13
CA GLN A 75 -8.99 -7.30 0.30
C GLN A 75 -10.43 -6.87 0.59
N ASN A 76 -10.88 -5.81 -0.07
CA ASN A 76 -12.19 -5.20 0.19
C ASN A 76 -13.33 -5.93 -0.52
N GLY A 77 -13.02 -6.65 -1.61
CA GLY A 77 -14.00 -7.26 -2.49
C GLY A 77 -14.76 -6.25 -3.34
N ASN A 78 -15.54 -6.75 -4.28
CA ASN A 78 -16.30 -5.95 -5.23
C ASN A 78 -17.53 -5.30 -4.56
N SER A 79 -17.28 -4.21 -3.84
CA SER A 79 -18.33 -3.45 -3.14
C SER A 79 -19.28 -2.67 -4.07
N LYS A 80 -19.07 -2.70 -5.40
CA LYS A 80 -19.69 -1.73 -6.33
C LYS A 80 -20.52 -2.36 -7.46
N LYS A 81 -21.01 -3.58 -7.31
CA LYS A 81 -22.08 -4.08 -8.20
C LYS A 81 -23.34 -3.22 -7.94
N ARG A 82 -23.70 -2.36 -8.89
CA ARG A 82 -24.96 -1.64 -8.83
C ARG A 82 -26.09 -2.62 -9.07
N ILE A 83 -26.91 -2.82 -8.06
CA ILE A 83 -28.03 -3.74 -8.12
C ILE A 83 -29.32 -2.92 -8.04
N SER A 84 -30.24 -3.14 -8.99
CA SER A 84 -31.62 -2.65 -8.90
C SER A 84 -32.56 -3.79 -8.56
N VAL A 85 -33.43 -3.58 -7.59
CA VAL A 85 -34.54 -4.50 -7.28
C VAL A 85 -35.80 -3.95 -7.92
N GLY A 86 -36.41 -4.72 -8.82
CA GLY A 86 -37.68 -4.39 -9.46
C GLY A 86 -38.86 -4.48 -8.48
N LYS A 87 -40.00 -3.89 -8.86
CA LYS A 87 -41.25 -3.95 -8.06
C LYS A 87 -41.79 -5.37 -7.89
N ASP A 88 -41.37 -6.28 -8.77
CA ASP A 88 -41.65 -7.71 -8.77
C ASP A 88 -40.65 -8.53 -7.93
N GLY A 89 -39.68 -7.88 -7.28
CA GLY A 89 -38.60 -8.53 -6.54
C GLY A 89 -37.42 -9.00 -7.42
N THR A 90 -37.44 -8.73 -8.72
CA THR A 90 -36.35 -9.13 -9.62
C THR A 90 -35.10 -8.32 -9.35
N VAL A 91 -34.01 -8.98 -8.95
CA VAL A 91 -32.70 -8.38 -8.74
C VAL A 91 -31.94 -8.35 -10.08
N LYS A 92 -31.52 -7.16 -10.54
CA LYS A 92 -30.73 -6.98 -11.76
C LYS A 92 -29.45 -6.22 -11.47
N VAL A 93 -28.34 -6.69 -12.04
CA VAL A 93 -27.09 -5.93 -12.07
C VAL A 93 -27.19 -4.87 -13.15
N LEU A 94 -26.97 -3.62 -12.76
CA LEU A 94 -26.95 -2.46 -13.65
C LEU A 94 -25.54 -2.23 -14.18
N PRO A 95 -25.42 -1.70 -15.41
CA PRO A 95 -24.14 -1.25 -15.93
C PRO A 95 -23.53 -0.15 -15.04
N PRO A 96 -22.18 -0.05 -14.98
CA PRO A 96 -21.48 1.12 -14.45
C PRO A 96 -21.89 2.38 -15.21
N VAL A 97 -22.18 3.47 -14.50
CA VAL A 97 -22.57 4.75 -15.12
C VAL A 97 -21.64 5.88 -14.69
N THR A 98 -21.01 5.77 -13.52
CA THR A 98 -20.03 6.77 -13.06
C THR A 98 -18.61 6.37 -13.42
N ALA A 99 -17.72 7.34 -13.62
CA ALA A 99 -16.30 7.09 -13.88
C ALA A 99 -15.63 6.25 -12.78
N ALA A 100 -16.04 6.47 -11.52
CA ALA A 100 -15.53 5.70 -10.37
C ALA A 100 -15.99 4.23 -10.39
N GLU A 101 -17.21 3.94 -10.87
CA GLU A 101 -17.70 2.57 -11.04
C GLU A 101 -16.97 1.86 -12.19
N ILE A 102 -16.81 2.53 -13.33
CA ILE A 102 -16.10 1.97 -14.49
C ILE A 102 -14.66 1.60 -14.09
N HIS A 103 -13.98 2.52 -13.40
CA HIS A 103 -12.61 2.30 -12.96
C HIS A 103 -12.51 1.17 -11.91
N ALA A 104 -13.50 1.05 -11.01
CA ALA A 104 -13.56 -0.06 -10.06
C ALA A 104 -13.74 -1.42 -10.76
N VAL A 105 -14.63 -1.49 -11.77
CA VAL A 105 -14.85 -2.72 -12.57
C VAL A 105 -13.59 -3.10 -13.35
N GLU A 106 -12.85 -2.13 -13.88
CA GLU A 106 -11.60 -2.40 -14.57
C GLU A 106 -10.53 -2.97 -13.63
N LYS A 107 -10.40 -2.41 -12.41
CA LYS A 107 -9.49 -2.92 -11.37
C LYS A 107 -9.87 -4.32 -10.91
N GLU A 108 -11.16 -4.58 -10.69
CA GLU A 108 -11.69 -5.91 -10.38
C GLU A 108 -11.35 -6.92 -11.47
N ARG A 109 -11.61 -6.57 -12.74
CA ARG A 109 -11.28 -7.42 -13.88
C ARG A 109 -9.79 -7.70 -13.96
N LYS A 110 -8.94 -6.70 -13.70
CA LYS A 110 -7.48 -6.83 -13.68
C LYS A 110 -7.03 -7.76 -12.55
N ALA A 111 -7.53 -7.55 -11.33
CA ALA A 111 -7.26 -8.40 -10.17
C ALA A 111 -7.61 -9.87 -10.45
N ARG A 112 -8.85 -10.11 -10.90
CA ARG A 112 -9.36 -11.44 -11.26
C ARG A 112 -8.51 -12.11 -12.34
N THR A 113 -8.13 -11.37 -13.39
CA THR A 113 -7.29 -11.90 -14.47
C THR A 113 -5.91 -12.33 -13.96
N ILE A 114 -5.29 -11.53 -13.10
CA ILE A 114 -3.96 -11.82 -12.54
C ILE A 114 -4.01 -13.07 -11.64
N LEU A 115 -5.01 -13.16 -10.75
CA LEU A 115 -5.19 -14.34 -9.89
C LEU A 115 -5.41 -15.60 -10.72
N LEU A 116 -6.28 -15.54 -11.74
CA LEU A 116 -6.49 -16.68 -12.64
C LEU A 116 -5.21 -17.04 -13.41
N MET A 117 -4.37 -16.09 -13.82
CA MET A 117 -3.09 -16.40 -14.46
C MET A 117 -2.05 -17.01 -13.51
N ALA A 118 -2.15 -16.71 -12.21
CA ALA A 118 -1.27 -17.24 -11.18
C ALA A 118 -1.64 -18.68 -10.76
N ILE A 119 -2.86 -19.13 -11.07
CA ILE A 119 -3.34 -20.49 -10.78
C ILE A 119 -2.95 -21.47 -11.91
N PRO A 120 -2.44 -22.67 -11.57
CA PRO A 120 -2.18 -23.72 -12.56
C PRO A 120 -3.42 -24.12 -13.38
N LYS A 121 -3.23 -24.40 -14.66
CA LYS A 121 -4.32 -24.61 -15.64
C LYS A 121 -5.28 -25.74 -15.24
N GLU A 122 -4.76 -26.78 -14.63
CA GLU A 122 -5.47 -27.93 -14.08
C GLU A 122 -6.52 -27.56 -13.01
N HIS A 123 -6.35 -26.43 -12.33
CA HIS A 123 -7.24 -25.97 -11.26
C HIS A 123 -8.16 -24.82 -11.67
N LEU A 124 -7.89 -24.15 -12.81
CA LEU A 124 -8.64 -22.96 -13.26
C LEU A 124 -10.16 -23.15 -13.35
N ARG A 125 -10.62 -24.34 -13.74
CA ARG A 125 -12.06 -24.63 -13.88
C ARG A 125 -12.82 -24.38 -12.57
N ARG A 126 -12.16 -24.56 -11.41
CA ARG A 126 -12.75 -24.33 -10.09
C ARG A 126 -12.94 -22.86 -9.74
N PHE A 127 -12.26 -21.94 -10.40
CA PHE A 127 -12.29 -20.51 -10.08
C PHE A 127 -13.00 -19.67 -11.15
N HIS A 128 -13.22 -20.24 -12.34
CA HIS A 128 -13.81 -19.51 -13.46
C HIS A 128 -15.25 -19.03 -13.21
N TRP A 129 -15.99 -19.65 -12.28
CA TRP A 129 -17.36 -19.27 -11.93
C TRP A 129 -17.44 -18.19 -10.85
N MET A 130 -16.33 -17.87 -10.17
CA MET A 130 -16.27 -16.80 -9.18
C MET A 130 -16.22 -15.46 -9.90
N ASP A 131 -17.12 -14.56 -9.51
CA ASP A 131 -17.25 -13.26 -10.16
C ASP A 131 -16.27 -12.23 -9.59
N ASP A 132 -15.83 -12.43 -8.35
CA ASP A 132 -15.02 -11.48 -7.60
C ASP A 132 -13.63 -12.04 -7.27
N ALA A 133 -12.60 -11.20 -7.39
CA ALA A 133 -11.21 -11.54 -7.15
C ALA A 133 -10.95 -11.93 -5.69
N LYS A 134 -11.71 -11.34 -4.76
CA LYS A 134 -11.70 -11.73 -3.35
C LYS A 134 -12.13 -13.17 -3.14
N GLU A 135 -13.22 -13.59 -3.77
CA GLU A 135 -13.70 -14.99 -3.68
C GLU A 135 -12.66 -15.97 -4.22
N ILE A 136 -11.99 -15.60 -5.32
CA ILE A 136 -10.90 -16.41 -5.87
C ILE A 136 -9.75 -16.50 -4.85
N TRP A 137 -9.32 -15.38 -4.28
CA TRP A 137 -8.24 -15.34 -3.29
C TRP A 137 -8.54 -16.19 -2.05
N GLU A 138 -9.75 -16.10 -1.51
CA GLU A 138 -10.18 -16.85 -0.32
C GLU A 138 -10.37 -18.35 -0.59
N ALA A 139 -10.57 -18.75 -1.85
CA ALA A 139 -10.79 -20.14 -2.23
C ALA A 139 -9.54 -20.89 -2.69
N ILE A 140 -8.40 -20.20 -2.86
CA ILE A 140 -7.10 -20.81 -3.14
C ILE A 140 -6.56 -21.47 -1.88
#